data_AF-A0A1A6BHS8-F1
#
_entry.id   AF-A0A1A6BHS8-F1
#
_cell.length_a   1.000
_cell.length_b   1.000
_cell.length_c   1.000
_cell.angle_alpha   90.00
_cell.angle_beta   90.00
_cell.angle_gamma   90.00
#
_symmetry.space_group_name_H-M   'P 1'
#
loop_
_entity.id
_entity.type
_entity.pdbx_description
1 polymer ?
#
loop_
_entity_poly.entity_id
_entity_poly.type
_entity_poly.pdbx_seq_one_letter_code
_entity_poly.pdbx_strand_id
1 'polypeptide(L)'
;MTTDHRQTAALALAKCAAYDPWFPKASQAIVDSWAEQIERYELARADVLAGVTKMYSDNGSGFRPLPKDLTDAARAVRRERTERESDAERRAREDVRDAQLENRNRLAGMVGGLAEAKAVDRA
;
A
#
# COMPACT_ATOMS: atom_id res chain seq x y z
N MET A 1 -2.49 -9.09 -7.52
CA MET A 1 -2.35 -7.66 -7.87
C MET A 1 -3.68 -6.97 -8.07
N THR A 2 -4.12 -6.24 -7.05
CA THR A 2 -5.28 -5.36 -7.12
C THR A 2 -5.03 -4.17 -8.08
N THR A 3 -6.09 -3.64 -8.68
CA THR A 3 -6.01 -2.46 -9.56
C THR A 3 -5.43 -1.24 -8.82
N ASP A 4 -5.65 -1.13 -7.51
CA ASP A 4 -5.16 -0.02 -6.68
C ASP A 4 -3.62 -0.01 -6.54
N HIS A 5 -2.97 -1.18 -6.44
CA HIS A 5 -1.51 -1.24 -6.37
C HIS A 5 -0.84 -0.84 -7.69
N ARG A 6 -1.42 -1.22 -8.84
CA ARG A 6 -0.96 -0.75 -10.16
C ARG A 6 -1.07 0.76 -10.30
N GLN A 7 -2.19 1.35 -9.88
CA GLN A 7 -2.37 2.80 -9.89
C GLN A 7 -1.34 3.48 -8.98
N THR A 8 -1.13 2.93 -7.78
CA THR A 8 -0.13 3.45 -6.83
C THR A 8 1.29 3.36 -7.38
N ALA A 9 1.66 2.26 -8.06
CA ALA A 9 2.95 2.12 -8.72
C ALA A 9 3.14 3.12 -9.86
N ALA A 10 2.11 3.31 -10.70
CA ALA A 10 2.15 4.30 -11.78
C ALA A 10 2.36 5.72 -11.26
N LEU A 11 1.69 6.09 -10.16
CA LEU A 11 1.89 7.38 -9.49
C LEU A 11 3.30 7.52 -8.91
N ALA A 12 3.85 6.45 -8.33
CA ALA A 12 5.22 6.46 -7.80
C ALA A 12 6.25 6.69 -8.92
N LEU A 13 6.11 5.97 -10.04
CA LEU A 13 6.97 6.10 -11.21
C LEU A 13 6.85 7.48 -11.88
N ALA A 14 5.64 8.03 -11.96
CA ALA A 14 5.43 9.41 -12.42
C ALA A 14 6.12 10.43 -11.51
N LYS A 15 6.11 10.19 -10.19
CA LYS A 15 6.82 11.03 -9.23
C LYS A 15 8.34 10.88 -9.35
N CYS A 16 8.87 9.69 -9.64
CA CYS A 16 10.29 9.52 -9.99
C CYS A 16 10.68 10.38 -11.20
N ALA A 17 9.87 10.36 -12.26
CA ALA A 17 10.09 11.19 -13.45
C ALA A 17 10.00 12.70 -13.17
N ALA A 18 9.31 13.11 -12.11
CA ALA A 18 9.29 14.52 -11.68
C ALA A 18 10.56 14.92 -10.90
N TYR A 19 11.23 13.97 -10.23
CA TYR A 19 12.51 14.23 -9.55
C TYR A 19 13.72 14.12 -10.49
N ASP A 20 13.67 13.19 -11.44
CA ASP A 20 14.76 12.90 -12.36
C ASP A 20 14.31 13.09 -13.81
N PRO A 21 14.74 14.17 -14.49
CA PRO A 21 14.40 14.43 -15.90
C PRO A 21 14.83 13.32 -16.86
N TRP A 22 15.76 12.45 -16.46
CA TRP A 22 16.26 11.34 -17.26
C TRP A 22 15.59 10.01 -16.93
N PHE A 23 14.63 10.01 -15.99
CA PHE A 23 13.92 8.81 -15.61
C PHE A 23 13.13 8.25 -16.80
N PRO A 24 13.26 6.96 -17.12
CA PRO A 24 12.62 6.38 -18.29
C PRO A 24 11.09 6.38 -18.13
N LYS A 25 10.39 6.58 -19.26
CA LYS A 25 8.94 6.37 -19.30
C LYS A 25 8.63 4.92 -18.93
N ALA A 26 7.86 4.72 -17.87
CA ALA A 26 7.49 3.39 -17.42
C ALA A 26 6.60 2.67 -18.44
N SER A 27 6.99 1.44 -18.79
CA SER A 27 6.13 0.49 -19.51
C SER A 27 5.16 -0.18 -18.52
N GLN A 28 4.12 -0.85 -19.04
CA GLN A 28 3.20 -1.61 -18.20
C GLN A 28 3.92 -2.68 -17.37
N ALA A 29 4.93 -3.34 -17.93
CA ALA A 29 5.73 -4.33 -17.20
C ALA A 29 6.51 -3.71 -16.02
N ILE A 30 7.01 -2.48 -16.17
CA ILE A 30 7.67 -1.76 -15.07
C ILE A 30 6.64 -1.43 -13.98
N VAL A 31 5.47 -0.91 -14.35
CA VAL A 31 4.38 -0.62 -13.40
C VAL A 31 3.98 -1.88 -12.63
N ASP A 32 3.81 -3.01 -13.33
CA ASP A 32 3.43 -4.28 -12.72
C ASP A 32 4.50 -4.78 -11.72
N SER A 33 5.78 -4.72 -12.10
CA SER A 33 6.88 -5.14 -11.20
C SER A 33 6.97 -4.29 -9.92
N TRP A 34 6.68 -2.99 -9.99
CA TRP A 34 6.63 -2.10 -8.83
C TRP A 34 5.39 -2.39 -7.98
N ALA A 35 4.26 -2.64 -8.63
CA ALA A 35 3.00 -2.94 -7.95
C ALA A 35 3.05 -4.29 -7.19
N GLU A 36 3.76 -5.30 -7.69
CA GLU A 36 4.02 -6.55 -6.97
C GLU A 36 4.72 -6.32 -5.64
N GLN A 37 5.72 -5.42 -5.62
CA GLN A 37 6.44 -5.08 -4.39
C GLN A 37 5.59 -4.28 -3.41
N ILE A 38 4.76 -3.36 -3.93
CA ILE A 38 3.79 -2.61 -3.13
C ILE A 38 2.76 -3.54 -2.49
N GLU A 39 2.23 -4.50 -3.25
CA GLU A 39 1.28 -5.51 -2.77
C GLU A 39 1.93 -6.42 -1.71
N ARG A 40 3.15 -6.90 -1.95
CA ARG A 40 3.89 -7.79 -1.03
C ARG A 40 4.01 -7.25 0.39
N TYR A 41 4.15 -5.93 0.55
CA TYR A 41 4.30 -5.27 1.84
C TYR A 41 3.06 -4.47 2.27
N GLU A 42 1.94 -4.66 1.56
CA GLU A 42 0.66 -3.97 1.80
C GLU A 42 0.88 -2.47 1.97
N LEU A 43 1.62 -1.87 1.03
CA LEU A 43 2.01 -0.47 1.11
C LEU A 43 0.83 0.45 0.74
N ALA A 44 0.47 1.34 1.66
CA ALA A 44 -0.53 2.35 1.41
C ALA A 44 0.03 3.40 0.44
N ARG A 45 -0.82 3.97 -0.42
CA ARG A 45 -0.43 4.99 -1.40
C ARG A 45 0.36 6.15 -0.78
N ALA A 46 -0.05 6.62 0.40
CA ALA A 46 0.64 7.69 1.12
C ALA A 46 2.08 7.30 1.51
N ASP A 47 2.29 6.08 2.01
CA ASP A 47 3.62 5.56 2.37
C ASP A 47 4.51 5.45 1.12
N VAL A 48 3.95 4.97 0.01
CA VAL A 48 4.67 4.83 -1.27
C VAL A 48 5.13 6.19 -1.80
N LEU A 49 4.23 7.18 -1.88
CA LEU A 49 4.57 8.49 -2.42
C LEU A 49 5.54 9.27 -1.54
N ALA A 50 5.46 9.10 -0.22
CA ALA A 50 6.44 9.64 0.71
C ALA A 50 7.79 8.90 0.61
N GLY A 51 7.76 7.58 0.38
CA GLY A 51 8.94 6.76 0.10
C GLY A 51 9.72 7.24 -1.12
N VAL A 52 9.04 7.63 -2.21
CA VAL A 52 9.67 8.25 -3.39
C VAL A 52 10.42 9.54 -3.00
N THR A 53 9.79 10.40 -2.20
CA THR A 53 10.46 11.62 -1.71
C THR A 53 11.66 11.28 -0.85
N LYS A 54 11.54 10.31 0.05
CA LYS A 54 12.62 9.88 0.93
C LYS A 54 13.82 9.33 0.14
N MET A 55 13.61 8.41 -0.80
CA MET A 55 14.72 7.83 -1.56
C MET A 55 15.49 8.89 -2.37
N TYR A 56 14.82 9.88 -2.97
CA TYR A 56 15.50 10.98 -3.68
C TYR A 56 16.12 12.02 -2.74
N SER A 57 15.68 12.11 -1.48
CA SER A 57 16.33 12.96 -0.48
C SER A 57 17.59 12.31 0.09
N ASP A 58 17.53 10.99 0.29
CA ASP A 58 18.62 10.19 0.85
C ASP A 58 19.69 9.86 -0.19
N ASN A 59 19.33 9.79 -1.48
CA ASN A 59 20.23 9.48 -2.58
C ASN A 59 20.43 10.69 -3.49
N GLY A 60 21.70 11.04 -3.76
CA GLY A 60 22.08 12.19 -4.56
C GLY A 60 22.07 11.94 -6.08
N SER A 61 22.84 12.76 -6.80
CA SER A 61 22.94 12.73 -8.26
C SER A 61 23.32 11.35 -8.81
N GLY A 62 22.64 10.92 -9.87
CA GLY A 62 22.90 9.64 -10.55
C GLY A 62 22.20 8.42 -9.93
N PHE A 63 21.38 8.62 -8.90
CA PHE A 63 20.56 7.57 -8.32
C PHE A 63 19.57 6.98 -9.34
N ARG A 64 19.50 5.64 -9.39
CA ARG A 64 18.63 4.88 -10.31
C ARG A 64 17.68 4.03 -9.47
N PRO A 65 16.48 4.54 -9.12
CA PRO A 65 15.61 3.84 -8.19
C PRO A 65 15.09 2.52 -8.76
N LEU A 66 15.15 1.49 -7.92
CA LEU A 66 14.59 0.17 -8.16
C LEU A 66 13.36 -0.05 -7.26
N PRO A 67 12.49 -1.05 -7.56
CA PRO A 67 11.36 -1.40 -6.69
C PRO A 67 11.75 -1.64 -5.21
N LYS A 68 12.95 -2.19 -4.97
CA LYS A 68 13.47 -2.43 -3.63
C LYS A 68 13.71 -1.12 -2.87
N ASP A 69 14.31 -0.12 -3.51
CA ASP A 69 14.60 1.18 -2.87
C ASP A 69 13.31 1.87 -2.43
N LEU A 70 12.28 1.82 -3.29
CA LEU A 70 10.96 2.33 -2.96
C LEU A 70 10.37 1.63 -1.74
N THR A 71 10.38 0.29 -1.71
CA THR A 71 9.75 -0.46 -0.62
C THR A 71 10.48 -0.30 0.71
N ASP A 72 11.81 -0.25 0.71
CA ASP A 72 12.58 0.06 1.91
C ASP A 72 12.27 1.46 2.43
N ALA A 73 12.25 2.47 1.55
CA ALA A 73 11.93 3.85 1.92
C ALA A 73 10.49 4.01 2.42
N ALA A 74 9.50 3.41 1.75
CA ALA A 74 8.10 3.46 2.14
C ALA A 74 7.85 2.78 3.50
N ARG A 75 8.51 1.64 3.76
CA ARG A 75 8.44 0.96 5.06
C ARG A 75 9.11 1.78 6.16
N ALA A 76 10.20 2.48 5.85
CA ALA A 76 10.82 3.42 6.79
C ALA A 76 9.86 4.57 7.14
N VAL A 77 9.22 5.20 6.15
CA VAL A 77 8.22 6.25 6.39
C VAL A 77 7.06 5.75 7.25
N ARG A 78 6.53 4.56 6.95
CA ARG A 78 5.47 3.94 7.76
C ARG A 78 5.89 3.77 9.21
N ARG A 79 7.10 3.26 9.44
CA ARG A 79 7.66 3.06 10.78
C ARG A 79 7.81 4.39 11.50
N GLU A 80 8.44 5.38 10.88
CA GLU A 80 8.62 6.71 11.47
C GLU A 80 7.29 7.40 11.78
N ARG A 81 6.26 7.25 10.93
CA ARG A 81 4.91 7.74 11.24
C ARG A 81 4.40 7.09 12.52
N THR A 82 4.50 5.76 12.61
CA THR A 82 4.02 4.99 13.76
C THR A 82 4.79 5.35 15.04
N GLU A 83 6.09 5.60 14.95
CA GLU A 83 6.93 6.05 16.06
C GLU A 83 6.60 7.47 16.54
N ARG A 84 6.06 8.31 15.66
CA ARG A 84 5.65 9.69 15.98
C ARG A 84 4.21 9.80 16.50
N GLU A 85 3.42 8.72 16.43
CA GLU A 85 2.05 8.70 16.94
C GLU A 85 2.03 8.87 18.46
N SER A 86 1.21 9.80 18.95
CA SER A 86 0.86 9.87 20.36
C SER A 86 0.03 8.65 20.78
N ASP A 87 -0.04 8.38 22.08
CA ASP A 87 -0.86 7.29 22.62
C ASP A 87 -2.34 7.40 22.22
N ALA A 88 -2.87 8.63 22.12
CA ALA A 88 -4.24 8.87 21.71
C ALA A 88 -4.45 8.53 20.22
N GLU A 89 -3.53 8.92 19.35
CA GLU A 89 -3.59 8.61 17.91
C GLU A 89 -3.42 7.11 17.66
N ARG A 90 -2.53 6.46 18.41
CA ARG A 90 -2.33 5.01 18.36
C ARG A 90 -3.61 4.26 18.75
N ARG A 91 -4.24 4.62 19.88
CA ARG A 91 -5.51 4.01 20.32
C ARG A 91 -6.62 4.23 19.29
N ALA A 92 -6.78 5.46 18.78
CA ALA A 92 -7.79 5.74 17.75
C ALA A 92 -7.59 4.88 16.48
N ARG A 93 -6.33 4.64 16.08
CA ARG A 93 -6.01 3.75 14.95
C ARG A 93 -6.33 2.28 15.27
N GLU A 94 -6.07 1.83 16.49
CA GLU A 94 -6.42 0.48 16.96
C GLU A 94 -7.95 0.30 17.00
N ASP A 95 -8.69 1.25 17.58
CA ASP A 95 -10.16 1.24 17.64
C ASP A 95 -10.79 1.16 16.25
N VAL A 96 -10.28 1.93 15.27
CA VAL A 96 -10.77 1.87 13.88
C VAL A 96 -10.51 0.49 13.26
N ARG A 97 -9.36 -0.14 13.53
CA ARG A 97 -9.04 -1.48 13.01
C ARG A 97 -9.93 -2.53 13.65
N ASP A 98 -10.16 -2.45 14.95
CA ASP A 98 -11.02 -3.37 15.67
C ASP A 98 -12.47 -3.27 15.17
N ALA A 99 -12.98 -2.05 14.97
CA ALA A 99 -14.30 -1.84 14.37
C ALA A 99 -14.41 -2.40 12.95
N GLN A 100 -13.36 -2.25 12.12
CA GLN A 100 -13.32 -2.83 10.77
C GLN A 100 -13.31 -4.36 10.81
N LEU A 101 -12.55 -4.95 11.73
CA LEU A 101 -12.46 -6.39 11.91
C LEU A 101 -13.81 -6.96 12.36
N GLU A 102 -14.46 -6.32 13.34
CA GLU A 102 -15.81 -6.69 13.77
C GLU A 102 -16.80 -6.64 12.60
N ASN A 103 -16.81 -5.56 11.83
CA ASN A 103 -17.71 -5.42 10.69
C ASN A 103 -17.49 -6.52 9.65
N ARG A 104 -16.23 -6.84 9.34
CA ARG A 104 -15.87 -7.93 8.44
C ARG A 104 -16.36 -9.28 8.96
N ASN A 105 -16.20 -9.55 10.24
CA ASN A 105 -16.64 -10.80 10.87
C ASN A 105 -18.17 -10.93 10.87
N ARG A 106 -18.90 -9.83 11.15
CA ARG A 106 -20.38 -9.80 11.05
C ARG A 106 -20.84 -10.09 9.62
N LEU A 107 -20.21 -9.49 8.62
CA LEU A 107 -20.55 -9.72 7.22
C LEU A 107 -20.29 -11.18 6.80
N ALA A 108 -19.15 -11.75 7.21
CA ALA A 108 -18.84 -13.16 6.96
C ALA A 108 -19.88 -14.10 7.60
N GLY A 109 -20.32 -13.81 8.83
CA GLY A 109 -21.39 -14.57 9.50
C GLY A 109 -22.72 -14.51 8.75
N MET A 110 -23.12 -13.33 8.26
CA MET A 110 -24.35 -13.18 7.46
C MET A 110 -24.30 -13.96 6.13
N VAL A 111 -23.16 -13.91 5.44
CA VAL A 111 -22.96 -14.67 4.18
C VAL A 111 -22.99 -16.17 4.43
N GLY A 112 -22.34 -16.64 5.50
CA GLY A 112 -22.38 -18.04 5.92
C GLY A 112 -23.81 -18.53 6.20
N GLY A 113 -24.55 -17.79 7.02
CA GLY A 113 -25.95 -18.13 7.33
C GLY A 113 -26.88 -18.12 6.12
N LEU A 114 -26.67 -17.20 5.15
CA LEU A 114 -27.44 -17.19 3.91
C LEU A 114 -27.13 -18.40 3.01
N ALA A 115 -25.87 -18.86 2.99
CA ALA A 115 -25.47 -20.05 2.24
C ALA A 115 -26.08 -21.32 2.83
N GLU A 116 -26.11 -21.45 4.16
CA GLU A 116 -26.74 -22.56 4.86
C GLU A 116 -28.25 -22.61 4.64
N ALA A 117 -28.96 -21.48 4.76
CA ALA A 117 -30.40 -21.41 4.52
C ALA A 117 -30.79 -21.86 3.10
N LYS A 118 -30.01 -21.46 2.08
CA LYS A 118 -30.23 -21.88 0.69
C LYS A 118 -29.91 -23.36 0.42
N ALA A 119 -29.07 -23.99 1.26
CA ALA A 119 -28.77 -25.41 1.14
C ALA A 119 -29.91 -26.28 1.70
N VAL A 120 -30.56 -25.82 2.79
CA VAL A 120 -31.72 -26.50 3.39
C VAL A 120 -32.94 -26.44 2.47
N ASP A 121 -33.20 -25.32 1.80
CA ASP A 121 -34.33 -25.17 0.85
C ASP A 121 -34.18 -26.02 -0.44
N ARG A 122 -33.01 -26.64 -0.68
CA ARG A 122 -32.72 -27.45 -1.86
C ARG A 122 -32.69 -28.97 -1.58
N ALA A 123 -32.91 -29.39 -0.34
CA ALA A 123 -32.98 -30.79 0.09
C ALA A 123 -34.44 -31.25 0.23
#